data_AF-A0A820ALD5-F1
#
_entry.id   AF-A0A820ALD5-F1
#
_cell.length_a   1.000
_cell.length_b   1.000
_cell.length_c   1.000
_cell.angle_alpha   90.00
_cell.angle_beta   90.00
_cell.angle_gamma   90.00
#
_symmetry.space_group_name_H-M   'P 1'
#
loop_
_entity.id
_entity.type
_entity.pdbx_description
1 polymer ?
#
loop_
_entity_poly.entity_id
_entity_poly.type
_entity_poly.pdbx_seq_one_letter_code
_entity_poly.pdbx_strand_id
1 'polypeptide(L)'
;MVLCNHLLFILMVSLDKLLLSALEAHEKENDDRQRNKNKNQGLINALIRLGFHLIYGDQKFKLQPIAYQILLEPATVIAKSMRQRQVTSYEVVRAYIGRLKSVQSYLNVYVDERFEEALDEARKVDELLDNKDSFSDQYSEERIPFLGVPFAIKESMQFIGFHNSTGIAARENIIATETATFVENMLKSGVIL
;
A
#
# COMPACT_ATOMS: atom_id res chain seq x y z
N MET A 1 -32.84 -2.59 -8.38
CA MET A 1 -33.87 -3.65 -8.35
C MET A 1 -34.12 -4.01 -6.89
N VAL A 2 -34.97 -3.22 -6.24
CA VAL A 2 -35.52 -3.48 -4.91
C VAL A 2 -36.85 -4.17 -5.15
N LEU A 3 -37.05 -5.39 -4.66
CA LEU A 3 -38.36 -5.88 -4.27
C LEU A 3 -38.28 -7.23 -3.59
N CYS A 4 -39.22 -7.42 -2.67
CA CYS A 4 -39.62 -8.65 -1.99
C CYS A 4 -38.82 -9.02 -0.72
N ASN A 5 -39.22 -8.43 0.41
CA ASN A 5 -39.27 -9.15 1.69
C ASN A 5 -40.16 -8.45 2.73
N HIS A 6 -41.47 -8.40 2.46
CA HIS A 6 -42.45 -7.95 3.45
C HIS A 6 -43.75 -8.76 3.49
N LEU A 7 -43.74 -9.99 2.99
CA LEU A 7 -44.94 -10.86 3.00
C LEU A 7 -44.78 -12.19 3.75
N LEU A 8 -43.81 -12.30 4.65
CA LEU A 8 -43.55 -13.55 5.39
C LEU A 8 -43.71 -13.44 6.92
N PHE A 9 -44.49 -12.47 7.42
CA PHE A 9 -44.64 -12.25 8.86
C PHE A 9 -46.00 -12.66 9.46
N ILE A 10 -46.91 -13.25 8.68
CA ILE A 10 -48.30 -13.52 9.14
C ILE A 10 -48.61 -15.02 9.34
N LEU A 11 -47.72 -15.96 9.00
CA LEU A 11 -48.02 -17.42 9.09
C LEU A 11 -47.35 -18.19 10.24
N MET A 12 -46.70 -17.53 11.20
CA MET A 12 -45.79 -18.21 12.14
C MET A 12 -46.29 -18.27 13.60
N VAL A 13 -47.56 -18.62 13.84
CA VAL A 13 -48.08 -18.86 15.21
C VAL A 13 -48.87 -20.18 15.32
N SER A 14 -48.47 -21.25 14.62
CA SER A 14 -49.14 -22.56 14.84
C SER A 14 -48.31 -23.81 14.49
N LEU A 15 -46.99 -23.79 14.70
CA LEU A 15 -46.12 -24.98 14.53
C LEU A 15 -45.00 -25.06 15.60
N ASP A 16 -45.35 -24.86 16.87
CA ASP A 16 -44.39 -24.48 17.93
C ASP A 16 -43.67 -25.58 18.71
N LYS A 17 -43.57 -26.83 18.23
CA LYS A 17 -42.66 -27.83 18.88
C LYS A 17 -41.84 -28.69 17.92
N LEU A 18 -42.31 -28.88 16.68
CA LEU A 18 -41.59 -29.64 15.66
C LEU A 18 -40.64 -28.77 14.83
N LEU A 19 -40.98 -27.49 14.61
CA LEU A 19 -40.12 -26.56 13.87
C LEU A 19 -38.90 -26.13 14.73
N LEU A 20 -39.10 -25.97 16.03
CA LEU A 20 -38.05 -25.52 16.96
C LEU A 20 -36.93 -26.57 17.12
N SER A 21 -37.27 -27.85 17.24
CA SER A 21 -36.29 -28.94 17.35
C SER A 21 -35.52 -29.19 16.04
N ALA A 22 -36.19 -29.02 14.88
CA ALA A 22 -35.54 -29.08 13.57
C ALA A 22 -34.61 -27.88 13.32
N LEU A 23 -34.98 -26.68 13.77
CA LEU A 23 -34.13 -25.47 13.71
C LEU A 23 -32.91 -25.59 14.63
N GLU A 24 -33.08 -26.05 15.88
CA GLU A 24 -31.96 -26.25 16.81
C GLU A 24 -30.96 -27.32 16.32
N ALA A 25 -31.44 -28.40 15.69
CA ALA A 25 -30.58 -29.42 15.09
C ALA A 25 -29.79 -28.86 13.89
N HIS A 26 -30.43 -28.01 13.07
CA HIS A 26 -29.80 -27.40 11.90
C HIS A 26 -28.83 -26.27 12.29
N GLU A 27 -29.07 -25.56 13.39
CA GLU A 27 -28.12 -24.60 13.96
C GLU A 27 -26.89 -25.28 14.56
N LYS A 28 -27.07 -26.39 15.30
CA LYS A 28 -25.93 -27.18 15.82
C LYS A 28 -25.09 -27.78 14.71
N GLU A 29 -25.71 -28.31 13.67
CA GLU A 29 -24.98 -28.86 12.52
C GLU A 29 -24.21 -27.77 11.77
N ASN A 30 -24.77 -26.56 11.64
CA ASN A 30 -24.07 -25.42 11.06
C ASN A 30 -22.94 -24.91 11.95
N ASP A 31 -23.11 -24.87 13.28
CA ASP A 31 -22.05 -24.48 14.23
C ASP A 31 -20.91 -25.50 14.27
N ASP A 32 -21.22 -26.81 14.23
CA ASP A 32 -20.25 -27.89 14.13
C ASP A 32 -19.51 -27.88 12.79
N ARG A 33 -20.20 -27.58 11.68
CA ARG A 33 -19.56 -27.34 10.37
C ARG A 33 -18.66 -26.10 10.41
N GLN A 34 -19.09 -25.00 11.03
CA GLN A 34 -18.29 -23.79 11.20
C GLN A 34 -17.03 -24.06 12.06
N ARG A 35 -17.18 -24.81 13.17
CA ARG A 35 -16.08 -25.27 14.03
C ARG A 35 -15.08 -26.14 13.29
N ASN A 36 -15.54 -27.12 12.51
CA ASN A 36 -14.67 -27.99 11.73
C ASN A 36 -13.98 -27.23 10.59
N LYS A 37 -14.66 -26.26 9.95
CA LYS A 37 -14.05 -25.37 8.95
C LYS A 37 -12.93 -24.53 9.57
N ASN A 38 -13.13 -23.99 10.79
CA ASN A 38 -12.11 -23.24 11.53
C ASN A 38 -10.94 -24.13 12.01
N LYS A 39 -11.19 -25.37 12.46
CA LYS A 39 -10.14 -26.34 12.82
C LYS A 39 -9.32 -26.77 11.60
N ASN A 40 -9.98 -27.10 10.48
CA ASN A 40 -9.31 -27.46 9.23
C ASN A 40 -8.52 -26.27 8.67
N GLN A 41 -9.04 -25.04 8.78
CA GLN A 41 -8.30 -23.82 8.44
C GLN A 41 -7.05 -23.64 9.32
N GLY A 42 -7.14 -23.95 10.61
CA GLY A 42 -6.00 -23.94 11.53
C GLY A 42 -4.93 -24.96 11.14
N LEU A 43 -5.34 -26.17 10.76
CA LEU A 43 -4.44 -27.24 10.32
C LEU A 43 -3.78 -26.94 8.97
N ILE A 44 -4.56 -26.40 8.02
CA ILE A 44 -4.05 -25.91 6.73
C ILE A 44 -3.04 -24.77 6.96
N ASN A 45 -3.35 -23.79 7.81
CA ASN A 45 -2.42 -22.72 8.15
C ASN A 45 -1.14 -23.24 8.82
N ALA A 46 -1.25 -24.27 9.66
CA ALA A 46 -0.08 -24.90 10.29
C ALA A 46 0.80 -25.63 9.27
N LEU A 47 0.20 -26.36 8.33
CA LEU A 47 0.92 -27.02 7.23
C LEU A 47 1.57 -26.00 6.28
N ILE A 48 0.88 -24.92 5.96
CA ILE A 48 1.42 -23.80 5.19
C ILE A 48 2.62 -23.21 5.93
N ARG A 49 2.48 -22.87 7.23
CA ARG A 49 3.58 -22.34 8.04
C ARG A 49 4.78 -23.29 8.10
N LEU A 50 4.52 -24.59 8.26
CA LEU A 50 5.58 -25.61 8.27
C LEU A 50 6.28 -25.68 6.90
N GLY A 51 5.53 -25.64 5.80
CA GLY A 51 6.08 -25.60 4.45
C GLY A 51 6.94 -24.36 4.20
N PHE A 52 6.45 -23.17 4.56
CA PHE A 52 7.23 -21.94 4.48
C PHE A 52 8.48 -22.00 5.37
N HIS A 53 8.39 -22.53 6.59
CA HIS A 53 9.53 -22.68 7.49
C HIS A 53 10.58 -23.66 6.96
N LEU A 54 10.17 -24.78 6.33
CA LEU A 54 11.09 -25.75 5.73
C LEU A 54 11.79 -25.20 4.47
N ILE A 55 11.09 -24.39 3.67
CA ILE A 55 11.64 -23.82 2.43
C ILE A 55 12.51 -22.59 2.70
N TYR A 56 12.06 -21.67 3.57
CA TYR A 56 12.68 -20.37 3.77
C TYR A 56 13.51 -20.27 5.07
N GLY A 57 13.43 -21.28 5.95
CA GLY A 57 14.08 -21.27 7.26
C GLY A 57 13.51 -20.23 8.23
N ASP A 58 14.08 -20.19 9.44
CA ASP A 58 13.76 -19.19 10.47
C ASP A 58 14.70 -17.97 10.34
N GLN A 59 14.63 -17.28 9.19
CA GLN A 59 15.42 -16.07 8.93
C GLN A 59 14.87 -14.89 9.77
N LYS A 60 15.31 -14.79 11.03
CA LYS A 60 14.95 -13.67 11.92
C LYS A 60 15.93 -12.52 11.74
N PHE A 61 15.69 -11.67 10.74
CA PHE A 61 16.43 -10.41 10.62
C PHE A 61 15.81 -9.34 11.52
N LYS A 62 16.64 -8.69 12.33
CA LYS A 62 16.23 -7.55 13.15
C LYS A 62 16.32 -6.28 12.30
N LEU A 63 15.18 -5.78 11.87
CA LEU A 63 15.12 -4.49 11.17
C LEU A 63 15.59 -3.38 12.09
N GLN A 64 16.44 -2.49 11.56
CA GLN A 64 16.84 -1.31 12.29
C GLN A 64 15.61 -0.42 12.55
N PRO A 65 15.48 0.17 13.74
CA PRO A 65 14.44 1.15 14.04
C PRO A 65 14.44 2.29 13.03
N ILE A 66 13.28 2.91 12.84
CA ILE A 66 13.14 4.07 11.98
C ILE A 66 13.83 5.25 12.66
N ALA A 67 14.88 5.78 12.02
CA ALA A 67 15.72 6.83 12.58
C ALA A 67 15.08 8.23 12.49
N TYR A 68 14.26 8.46 11.46
CA TYR A 68 13.67 9.77 11.17
C TYR A 68 12.15 9.72 11.35
N GLN A 69 11.61 10.53 12.25
CA GLN A 69 10.16 10.57 12.53
C GLN A 69 9.34 11.01 11.32
N ILE A 70 9.92 11.85 10.45
CA ILE A 70 9.26 12.31 9.20
C ILE A 70 8.84 11.15 8.28
N LEU A 71 9.48 9.98 8.39
CA LEU A 71 9.13 8.77 7.62
C LEU A 71 7.80 8.13 8.06
N LEU A 72 7.30 8.53 9.23
CA LEU A 72 6.04 8.05 9.81
C LEU A 72 4.89 9.03 9.59
N GLU A 73 5.18 10.23 9.08
CA GLU A 73 4.19 11.27 8.88
C GLU A 73 3.36 11.03 7.60
N PRO A 74 2.08 11.43 7.58
CA PRO A 74 1.28 11.39 6.36
C PRO A 74 1.85 12.28 5.26
N ALA A 75 1.70 11.88 4.00
CA ALA A 75 2.14 12.65 2.83
C ALA A 75 1.65 14.10 2.81
N THR A 76 0.40 14.34 3.25
CA THR A 76 -0.18 15.68 3.34
C THR A 76 0.48 16.55 4.41
N VAL A 77 0.90 15.94 5.53
CA VAL A 77 1.62 16.62 6.62
C VAL A 77 3.03 16.96 6.14
N ILE A 78 3.71 16.01 5.48
CA ILE A 78 5.03 16.23 4.88
C ILE A 78 5.00 17.41 3.89
N ALA A 79 4.06 17.39 2.93
CA ALA A 79 3.90 18.47 1.96
C ALA A 79 3.62 19.83 2.62
N LYS A 80 2.77 19.83 3.65
CA LYS A 80 2.48 21.04 4.44
C LYS A 80 3.73 21.57 5.15
N SER A 81 4.51 20.71 5.79
CA SER A 81 5.75 21.10 6.47
C SER A 81 6.79 21.66 5.49
N MET A 82 6.87 21.14 4.27
CA MET A 82 7.72 21.71 3.20
C MET A 82 7.27 23.11 2.80
N ARG A 83 5.96 23.33 2.55
CA ARG A 83 5.42 24.68 2.29
C ARG A 83 5.69 25.64 3.45
N GLN A 84 5.66 25.15 4.69
CA GLN A 84 5.98 25.94 5.87
C GLN A 84 7.49 26.13 6.12
N ARG A 85 8.36 25.64 5.23
CA ARG A 85 9.83 25.63 5.35
C ARG A 85 10.35 25.03 6.67
N GLN A 86 9.60 24.06 7.22
CA GLN A 86 10.02 23.33 8.42
C GLN A 86 10.99 22.19 8.09
N VAL A 87 10.87 21.63 6.88
CA VAL A 87 11.73 20.58 6.33
C VAL A 87 11.93 20.85 4.84
N THR A 88 13.04 20.39 4.28
CA THR A 88 13.29 20.46 2.84
C THR A 88 12.86 19.16 2.15
N SER A 89 12.43 19.25 0.88
CA SER A 89 12.17 18.10 0.03
C SER A 89 13.42 17.22 -0.08
N TYR A 90 14.59 17.83 -0.26
CA TYR A 90 15.86 17.09 -0.34
C TYR A 90 16.13 16.23 0.90
N GLU A 91 15.96 16.77 2.12
CA GLU A 91 16.17 16.01 3.35
C GLU A 91 15.18 14.85 3.50
N VAL A 92 13.91 15.07 3.14
CA VAL A 92 12.89 14.02 3.21
C VAL A 92 13.18 12.91 2.22
N VAL A 93 13.41 13.24 0.93
CA VAL A 93 13.74 12.25 -0.11
C VAL A 93 15.00 11.48 0.28
N ARG A 94 16.05 12.17 0.75
CA ARG A 94 17.29 11.53 1.24
C ARG A 94 17.03 10.58 2.41
N ALA A 95 16.15 10.93 3.34
CA ALA A 95 15.79 10.06 4.47
C ALA A 95 15.09 8.77 4.00
N TYR A 96 14.16 8.87 3.04
CA TYR A 96 13.50 7.71 2.44
C TYR A 96 14.50 6.81 1.70
N ILE A 97 15.36 7.39 0.86
CA ILE A 97 16.42 6.65 0.15
C ILE A 97 17.35 5.93 1.13
N GLY A 98 17.78 6.62 2.19
CA GLY A 98 18.60 6.02 3.25
C GLY A 98 17.90 4.82 3.90
N ARG A 99 16.60 4.93 4.16
CA ARG A 99 15.81 3.81 4.69
C ARG A 99 15.73 2.66 3.69
N LEU A 100 15.43 2.93 2.42
CA LEU A 100 15.36 1.91 1.37
C LEU A 100 16.68 1.14 1.24
N LYS A 101 17.81 1.86 1.17
CA LYS A 101 19.15 1.25 1.13
C LYS A 101 19.44 0.41 2.38
N SER A 102 19.01 0.84 3.57
CA SER A 102 19.23 0.08 4.81
C SER A 102 18.47 -1.26 4.88
N VAL A 103 17.35 -1.39 4.16
CA VAL A 103 16.51 -2.59 4.19
C VAL A 103 16.62 -3.46 2.95
N GLN A 104 17.21 -2.95 1.86
CA GLN A 104 17.28 -3.64 0.57
C GLN A 104 17.91 -5.02 0.66
N SER A 105 19.03 -5.17 1.37
CA SER A 105 19.72 -6.47 1.51
C SER A 105 18.90 -7.56 2.21
N TYR A 106 17.87 -7.17 2.95
CA TYR A 106 17.03 -8.08 3.73
C TYR A 106 15.69 -8.36 3.07
N LEU A 107 15.13 -7.34 2.40
CA LEU A 107 13.75 -7.35 1.91
C LEU A 107 13.62 -7.25 0.38
N ASN A 108 14.69 -6.86 -0.33
CA ASN A 108 14.69 -6.66 -1.77
C ASN A 108 13.49 -5.81 -2.24
N VAL A 109 13.38 -4.58 -1.71
CA VAL A 109 12.18 -3.72 -1.79
C VAL A 109 12.02 -2.95 -3.08
N TYR A 110 13.10 -2.72 -3.83
CA TYR A 110 13.06 -2.12 -5.16
C TYR A 110 13.84 -2.97 -6.18
N VAL A 111 13.44 -2.85 -7.45
CA VAL A 111 14.06 -3.52 -8.60
C VAL A 111 14.94 -2.53 -9.37
N ASP A 112 14.37 -1.36 -9.69
CA ASP A 112 15.07 -0.23 -10.28
C ASP A 112 15.17 0.94 -9.29
N GLU A 113 16.17 1.80 -9.47
CA GLU A 113 16.37 3.01 -8.67
C GLU A 113 16.53 4.27 -9.55
N ARG A 114 16.02 5.40 -9.04
CA ARG A 114 16.17 6.77 -9.61
C ARG A 114 16.67 7.76 -8.57
N PHE A 115 17.53 7.28 -7.67
CA PHE A 115 17.84 8.03 -6.45
C PHE A 115 18.49 9.38 -6.71
N GLU A 116 19.36 9.47 -7.73
CA GLU A 116 20.02 10.74 -8.06
C GLU A 116 19.05 11.72 -8.70
N GLU A 117 18.22 11.26 -9.65
CA GLU A 117 17.19 12.08 -10.29
C GLU A 117 16.15 12.57 -9.28
N ALA A 118 15.73 11.71 -8.34
CA ALA A 118 14.81 12.08 -7.27
C ALA A 118 15.39 13.16 -6.35
N LEU A 119 16.69 13.08 -6.03
CA LEU A 119 17.37 14.09 -5.24
C LEU A 119 17.51 15.42 -6.01
N ASP A 120 17.78 15.37 -7.31
CA ASP A 120 17.83 16.56 -8.17
C ASP A 120 16.45 17.23 -8.30
N GLU A 121 15.39 16.44 -8.48
CA GLU A 121 14.00 16.91 -8.46
C GLU A 121 13.65 17.55 -7.11
N ALA A 122 14.09 16.97 -6.00
CA ALA A 122 13.87 17.50 -4.66
C ALA A 122 14.53 18.87 -4.46
N ARG A 123 15.78 19.05 -4.92
CA ARG A 123 16.46 20.36 -4.86
C ARG A 123 15.71 21.42 -5.65
N LYS A 124 15.18 21.09 -6.83
CA LYS A 124 14.38 22.02 -7.64
C LYS A 124 13.09 22.43 -6.94
N VAL A 125 12.45 21.50 -6.21
CA VAL A 125 11.27 21.82 -5.38
C VAL A 125 11.64 22.80 -4.27
N ASP A 126 12.77 22.57 -3.59
CA ASP A 126 13.26 23.46 -2.54
C ASP A 126 13.55 24.87 -3.09
N GLU A 127 14.26 24.97 -4.21
CA GLU A 127 14.53 26.25 -4.90
C GLU A 127 13.25 27.00 -5.28
N LEU A 128 12.24 26.27 -5.75
CA LEU A 128 10.96 26.84 -6.15
C LEU A 128 10.13 27.30 -4.94
N LEU A 129 10.24 26.62 -3.79
CA LEU A 129 9.63 27.05 -2.53
C LEU A 129 10.33 28.27 -1.92
N ASP A 130 11.63 28.43 -2.16
CA ASP A 130 12.39 29.61 -1.71
C ASP A 130 12.11 30.85 -2.56
N ASN A 131 11.70 30.66 -3.81
CA ASN A 131 11.30 31.76 -4.68
C ASN A 131 9.91 32.29 -4.31
N LYS A 132 9.87 33.47 -3.69
CA LYS A 132 8.66 34.15 -3.19
C LYS A 132 7.64 34.51 -4.28
N ASP A 133 8.05 34.55 -5.55
CA ASP A 133 7.20 34.91 -6.68
C ASP A 133 6.57 33.69 -7.38
N SER A 134 6.90 32.46 -6.96
CA SER A 134 6.45 31.23 -7.64
C SER A 134 4.93 31.05 -7.56
N PHE A 135 4.37 30.94 -6.35
CA PHE A 135 2.94 30.73 -6.13
C PHE A 135 2.57 30.83 -4.65
N SER A 136 1.28 31.10 -4.37
CA SER A 136 0.76 31.08 -3.01
C SER A 136 0.64 29.65 -2.47
N ASP A 137 0.78 29.50 -1.15
CA ASP A 137 0.63 28.20 -0.49
C ASP A 137 -0.72 27.55 -0.82
N GLN A 138 -1.81 28.34 -0.83
CA GLN A 138 -3.15 27.86 -1.16
C GLN A 138 -3.26 27.33 -2.60
N TYR A 139 -2.72 28.06 -3.59
CA TYR A 139 -2.72 27.59 -4.98
C TYR A 139 -1.97 26.26 -5.13
N SER A 140 -0.83 26.16 -4.44
CA SER A 140 0.01 24.97 -4.48
C SER A 140 -0.64 23.77 -3.78
N GLU A 141 -1.44 23.99 -2.73
CA GLU A 141 -2.21 22.93 -2.05
C GLU A 141 -3.33 22.38 -2.94
N GLU A 142 -4.01 23.24 -3.71
CA GLU A 142 -5.10 22.84 -4.60
C GLU A 142 -4.61 22.14 -5.88
N ARG A 143 -3.49 22.60 -6.46
CA ARG A 143 -2.99 22.11 -7.75
C ARG A 143 -1.90 21.05 -7.64
N ILE A 144 -1.07 21.14 -6.61
CA ILE A 144 0.13 20.32 -6.43
C ILE A 144 0.15 19.79 -4.98
N PRO A 145 -0.86 19.01 -4.56
CA PRO A 145 -1.11 18.69 -3.16
C PRO A 145 0.05 17.93 -2.49
N PHE A 146 0.85 17.19 -3.26
CA PHE A 146 1.96 16.37 -2.78
C PHE A 146 3.33 16.89 -3.20
N LEU A 147 3.46 18.21 -3.39
CA LEU A 147 4.71 18.89 -3.76
C LEU A 147 5.89 18.40 -2.91
N GLY A 148 6.90 17.81 -3.58
CA GLY A 148 8.16 17.37 -2.97
C GLY A 148 8.08 16.07 -2.17
N VAL A 149 6.92 15.41 -2.13
CA VAL A 149 6.72 14.18 -1.37
C VAL A 149 7.27 12.98 -2.16
N PRO A 150 8.11 12.12 -1.56
CA PRO A 150 8.58 10.90 -2.22
C PRO A 150 7.44 9.91 -2.45
N PHE A 151 7.49 9.24 -3.58
CA PHE A 151 6.47 8.31 -4.05
C PHE A 151 7.13 7.13 -4.73
N ALA A 152 6.59 5.93 -4.50
CA ALA A 152 7.06 4.71 -5.16
C ALA A 152 5.91 4.08 -5.93
N ILE A 153 6.22 3.52 -7.09
CA ILE A 153 5.27 2.74 -7.88
C ILE A 153 5.60 1.27 -7.82
N LYS A 154 4.58 0.43 -7.94
CA LYS A 154 4.79 -0.98 -8.20
C LYS A 154 5.34 -1.12 -9.62
N GLU A 155 6.34 -1.98 -9.80
CA GLU A 155 6.99 -2.27 -11.08
C GLU A 155 6.01 -2.70 -12.20
N SER A 156 4.83 -3.23 -11.84
CA SER A 156 3.76 -3.50 -12.80
C SER A 156 3.13 -2.24 -13.42
N MET A 157 3.36 -1.07 -12.83
CA MET A 157 2.95 0.23 -13.37
C MET A 157 4.06 0.74 -14.28
N GLN A 158 3.73 0.98 -15.55
CA GLN A 158 4.72 1.38 -16.55
C GLN A 158 5.29 2.78 -16.24
N PHE A 159 6.61 2.89 -16.28
CA PHE A 159 7.33 4.15 -16.27
C PHE A 159 8.43 4.07 -17.32
N ILE A 160 8.44 5.02 -18.26
CA ILE A 160 9.25 4.93 -19.47
C ILE A 160 10.73 4.70 -19.17
N GLY A 161 11.32 3.66 -19.76
CA GLY A 161 12.73 3.29 -19.57
C GLY A 161 13.03 2.36 -18.39
N PHE A 162 12.00 1.92 -17.64
CA PHE A 162 12.13 1.05 -16.46
C PHE A 162 11.53 -0.34 -16.69
N HIS A 163 11.90 -1.32 -15.86
CA HIS A 163 11.41 -2.69 -15.97
C HIS A 163 9.88 -2.79 -15.77
N ASN A 164 9.24 -3.69 -16.51
CA ASN A 164 7.81 -4.01 -16.42
C ASN A 164 7.53 -5.52 -16.67
N SER A 165 8.31 -6.35 -15.98
CA SER A 165 8.19 -7.79 -15.85
C SER A 165 6.91 -8.24 -15.12
N THR A 166 6.32 -7.41 -14.26
CA THR A 166 5.18 -7.76 -13.39
C THR A 166 5.48 -8.92 -12.42
N GLY A 167 6.76 -9.18 -12.13
CA GLY A 167 7.20 -10.31 -11.31
C GLY A 167 7.19 -11.67 -12.04
N ILE A 168 7.09 -11.67 -13.37
CA ILE A 168 7.12 -12.88 -14.21
C ILE A 168 8.53 -13.02 -14.79
N ALA A 169 9.22 -14.10 -14.46
CA ALA A 169 10.60 -14.36 -14.91
C ALA A 169 10.76 -14.31 -16.45
N ALA A 170 9.79 -14.85 -17.20
CA ALA A 170 9.81 -14.79 -18.67
C ALA A 170 9.71 -13.37 -19.25
N ARG A 171 9.41 -12.36 -18.41
CA ARG A 171 9.27 -10.95 -18.77
C ARG A 171 10.36 -10.08 -18.14
N GLU A 172 11.41 -10.67 -17.55
CA GLU A 172 12.44 -9.94 -16.80
C GLU A 172 13.11 -8.81 -17.62
N ASN A 173 13.25 -8.99 -18.94
CA ASN A 173 13.89 -8.03 -19.83
C ASN A 173 12.90 -7.06 -20.52
N ILE A 174 11.63 -7.03 -20.08
CA ILE A 174 10.64 -6.09 -20.64
C ILE A 174 10.85 -4.71 -20.02
N ILE A 175 11.17 -3.75 -20.87
CA ILE A 175 11.28 -2.33 -20.52
C ILE A 175 10.03 -1.59 -21.00
N ALA A 176 9.45 -0.75 -20.14
CA ALA A 176 8.30 0.06 -20.49
C ALA A 176 8.66 1.14 -21.51
N THR A 177 7.86 1.23 -22.57
CA THR A 177 8.02 2.23 -23.65
C THR A 177 7.20 3.50 -23.42
N GLU A 178 6.33 3.50 -22.42
CA GLU A 178 5.44 4.61 -22.08
C GLU A 178 5.26 4.69 -20.55
N THR A 179 4.75 5.81 -20.08
CA THR A 179 4.40 6.00 -18.67
C THR A 179 2.90 5.81 -18.50
N ALA A 180 2.48 5.00 -17.52
CA ALA A 180 1.07 4.78 -17.25
C ALA A 180 0.39 6.10 -16.84
N THR A 181 -0.82 6.37 -17.35
CA THR A 181 -1.56 7.62 -17.09
C THR A 181 -1.72 7.94 -15.59
N PHE A 182 -1.86 6.91 -14.75
CA PHE A 182 -1.90 7.10 -13.30
C PHE A 182 -0.58 7.70 -12.76
N VAL A 183 0.56 7.20 -13.21
CA VAL A 183 1.90 7.70 -12.81
C VAL A 183 2.07 9.14 -13.27
N GLU A 184 1.67 9.47 -14.50
CA GLU A 184 1.70 10.86 -14.98
C GLU A 184 0.85 11.80 -14.12
N ASN A 185 -0.35 11.37 -13.72
CA ASN A 185 -1.23 12.17 -12.86
C ASN A 185 -0.64 12.36 -11.47
N MET A 186 0.03 11.33 -10.92
CA MET A 186 0.74 11.45 -9.66
C MET A 186 1.91 12.43 -9.78
N LEU A 187 2.74 12.34 -10.82
CA LEU A 187 3.83 13.30 -11.07
C LEU A 187 3.31 14.74 -11.19
N LYS A 188 2.19 14.96 -11.89
CA LYS A 188 1.52 16.28 -11.98
C LYS A 188 1.03 16.81 -10.62
N SER A 189 0.76 15.93 -9.67
CA SER A 189 0.37 16.33 -8.30
C SER A 189 1.56 16.77 -7.42
N GLY A 190 2.79 16.65 -7.94
CA GLY A 190 4.03 17.16 -7.34
C GLY A 190 4.86 16.15 -6.57
N VAL A 191 4.52 14.86 -6.64
CA VAL A 191 5.36 13.82 -6.03
C VAL A 191 6.68 13.67 -6.76
N ILE A 192 7.66 13.13 -6.07
CA ILE A 192 8.97 12.76 -6.60
C ILE A 192 9.05 11.23 -6.63
N LEU A 193 9.36 10.66 -7.80
CA LEU A 193 9.44 9.21 -8.02
C LEU A 193 10.86 8.67 -7.78
#